data_AF-A0A937L929-F1
#
_entry.id   AF-A0A937L929-F1
#
_cell.length_a   1.000
_cell.length_b   1.000
_cell.length_c   1.000
_cell.angle_alpha   90.00
_cell.angle_beta   90.00
_cell.angle_gamma   90.00
#
_symmetry.space_group_name_H-M   'P 1'
#
loop_
_entity.id
_entity.type
_entity.pdbx_description
1 polymer ?
#
loop_
_entity_poly.entity_id
_entity_poly.type
_entity_poly.pdbx_seq_one_letter_code
_entity_poly.pdbx_strand_id
1 'polypeptide(L)'
;MLRFLSSILAVLTLAVLVWFVVSNTEPATLRLAVVFPDGIVQPLALWIAATAIIGFLLGALFVWIQAGSRRSALRQTRRMLSRTEDDLDRTRADLLDREADIDRLEAEVTGLRTIEQPAEDVTPKPVSAI
;
A
#
# COMPACT_ATOMS: atom_id res chain seq x y z
N MET A 1 9.45 13.75 5.72
CA MET A 1 9.23 15.13 6.21
C MET A 1 8.14 15.24 7.26
N LEU A 2 6.98 14.58 7.10
CA LEU A 2 5.88 14.63 8.10
C LEU A 2 6.28 14.25 9.54
N ARG A 3 7.21 13.30 9.74
CA ARG A 3 7.73 12.94 11.08
C ARG A 3 8.51 14.09 11.74
N PHE A 4 9.31 14.84 10.97
CA PHE A 4 10.06 15.98 11.49
C PHE A 4 9.13 17.13 11.84
N LEU A 5 8.14 17.43 10.98
CA LEU A 5 7.15 18.46 11.26
C LEU A 5 6.29 18.13 12.48
N SER A 6 5.83 16.88 12.62
CA SER A 6 5.09 16.41 13.78
C SER A 6 5.94 16.48 15.07
N SER A 7 7.23 16.15 15.00
CA SER A 7 8.13 16.25 16.15
C SER A 7 8.38 17.70 16.56
N ILE A 8 8.57 18.61 15.59
CA ILE A 8 8.72 20.05 15.85
C ILE A 8 7.46 20.60 16.50
N LEU A 9 6.29 20.26 15.95
CA LEU A 9 5.02 20.69 16.50
C LEU A 9 4.82 20.16 17.92
N ALA A 10 5.15 18.89 18.19
CA ALA A 10 5.07 18.31 19.52
C ALA A 10 5.96 19.05 20.54
N VAL A 11 7.21 19.33 20.18
CA VAL A 11 8.14 20.09 21.05
C VAL A 11 7.64 21.51 21.28
N LEU A 12 7.11 22.17 20.25
CA LEU A 12 6.57 23.52 20.36
C LEU A 12 5.33 23.56 21.25
N THR A 13 4.39 22.61 21.08
CA THR A 13 3.22 22.48 21.95
C THR A 13 3.63 22.21 23.40
N LEU A 14 4.63 21.35 23.63
CA LEU A 14 5.16 21.08 24.96
C LEU A 14 5.79 22.34 25.58
N ALA A 15 6.58 23.09 24.81
CA ALA A 15 7.20 24.33 25.28
C ALA A 15 6.15 25.39 25.66
N VAL A 16 5.11 25.56 24.83
CA VAL A 16 3.97 26.44 25.12
C VAL A 16 3.22 25.99 26.37
N LEU A 17 3.02 24.67 26.53
CA LEU A 17 2.36 24.12 27.71
C LEU A 17 3.15 24.43 28.99
N VAL A 18 4.46 24.16 28.97
CA VAL A 18 5.34 24.43 30.11
C VAL A 18 5.35 25.93 30.43
N TRP A 19 5.49 26.77 29.42
CA TRP A 19 5.44 28.23 29.59
C TRP A 19 4.12 28.68 30.20
N PHE A 20 2.99 28.16 29.72
CA PHE A 20 1.67 28.46 30.25
C PHE A 20 1.54 28.05 31.73
N VAL A 21 2.02 26.86 32.11
CA VAL A 21 2.00 26.37 33.50
C VAL A 21 2.85 27.25 34.42
N VAL A 22 4.04 27.63 33.97
CA VAL A 22 4.95 28.47 34.76
C VAL A 22 4.41 29.89 34.89
N SER A 23 3.79 30.43 33.82
CA SER A 23 3.28 31.80 33.80
C SER A 23 1.93 31.96 34.50
N ASN A 24 1.13 30.91 34.61
CA ASN A 24 -0.22 30.96 35.15
C ASN A 24 -0.33 30.17 36.45
N THR A 25 0.02 30.83 37.56
CA THR A 25 -0.05 30.26 38.91
C THR A 25 -1.20 30.82 39.74
N GLU A 26 -2.12 31.57 39.11
CA GLU A 26 -3.24 32.16 39.81
C GLU A 26 -4.18 31.07 40.36
N PRO A 27 -4.57 31.16 41.64
CA PRO A 27 -5.41 30.15 42.27
C PRO A 27 -6.81 30.19 41.68
N ALA A 28 -7.25 29.08 41.10
CA ALA A 28 -8.62 28.90 40.62
C ALA A 28 -9.32 27.81 41.44
N THR A 29 -10.61 27.99 41.67
CA THR A 29 -11.43 26.99 42.34
C THR A 29 -12.01 26.04 41.31
N LEU A 30 -11.51 24.81 41.24
CA LEU A 30 -12.16 23.77 40.46
C LEU A 30 -13.27 23.16 41.31
N ARG A 31 -14.54 23.33 40.88
CA ARG A 31 -15.69 22.75 41.55
C ARG A 31 -16.37 21.76 40.64
N LEU A 32 -16.22 20.48 40.96
CA LEU A 32 -16.87 19.38 40.26
C LEU A 32 -18.05 18.93 41.11
N ALA A 33 -19.27 19.24 40.68
CA ALA A 33 -20.50 19.04 41.47
C ALA A 33 -20.66 17.61 42.04
N VAL A 34 -20.10 16.60 41.35
CA VAL A 34 -20.19 15.18 41.75
C VAL A 34 -18.96 14.69 42.53
N VAL A 35 -17.77 15.16 42.18
CA VAL A 35 -16.50 14.59 42.69
C VAL A 35 -15.86 15.48 43.77
N PHE A 36 -15.99 16.81 43.64
CA PHE A 36 -15.43 17.80 44.56
C PHE A 36 -16.45 18.92 44.81
N PRO A 37 -17.49 18.66 45.63
CA PRO A 37 -18.60 19.59 45.85
C PRO A 37 -18.16 20.89 46.55
N ASP A 38 -17.19 20.80 47.46
CA ASP A 38 -16.58 21.95 48.17
C ASP A 38 -15.53 22.67 47.31
N GLY A 39 -15.19 22.09 46.16
CA GLY A 39 -14.16 22.57 45.27
C GLY A 39 -12.73 22.34 45.80
N ILE A 40 -11.78 22.32 44.87
CA ILE A 40 -10.36 22.28 45.19
C ILE A 40 -9.73 23.55 44.64
N VAL A 41 -9.02 24.27 45.49
CA VAL A 41 -8.22 25.44 45.10
C VAL A 41 -6.89 24.94 44.54
N GLN A 42 -6.73 25.03 43.22
CA GLN A 42 -5.49 24.69 42.51
C GLN A 42 -5.29 25.67 41.36
N PRO A 43 -4.04 25.98 40.96
CA PRO A 43 -3.80 26.76 39.76
C PRO A 43 -4.50 26.15 38.56
N LEU A 44 -5.24 26.97 37.80
CA LEU A 44 -6.01 26.51 36.63
C LEU A 44 -5.10 25.79 35.63
N ALA A 45 -3.85 26.28 35.51
CA ALA A 45 -2.87 25.70 34.61
C ALA A 45 -2.56 24.23 34.88
N LEU A 46 -2.73 23.74 36.11
CA LEU A 46 -2.53 22.34 36.45
C LEU A 46 -3.57 21.44 35.74
N TRP A 47 -4.82 21.89 35.67
CA TRP A 47 -5.90 21.15 34.99
C TRP A 47 -5.76 21.19 33.46
N ILE A 48 -5.39 22.35 32.91
CA ILE A 48 -5.09 22.47 31.48
C ILE A 48 -3.89 21.60 31.10
N ALA A 49 -2.83 21.60 31.91
CA ALA A 49 -1.66 20.76 31.67
C ALA A 49 -2.02 19.27 31.72
N ALA A 50 -2.76 18.84 32.73
CA ALA A 50 -3.19 17.45 32.87
C ALA A 50 -4.00 16.99 31.65
N THR A 51 -5.00 17.77 31.23
CA THR A 51 -5.84 17.43 30.07
C THR A 51 -5.06 17.46 28.75
N ALA A 52 -4.15 18.42 28.57
CA ALA A 52 -3.28 18.49 27.40
C ALA A 52 -2.29 17.31 27.34
N ILE A 53 -1.71 16.91 28.48
CA ILE A 53 -0.82 15.73 28.58
C ILE A 53 -1.59 14.48 28.18
N ILE A 54 -2.80 14.29 28.70
CA ILE A 54 -3.66 13.15 28.34
C ILE A 54 -3.95 13.15 26.83
N GLY A 55 -4.35 14.29 26.27
CA GLY A 55 -4.59 14.43 24.83
C GLY A 55 -3.34 14.13 23.99
N PHE A 56 -2.18 14.61 24.41
CA PHE A 56 -0.90 14.35 23.76
C PHE A 56 -0.55 12.86 23.78
N LEU A 57 -0.70 12.19 24.93
CA LEU A 57 -0.42 10.75 25.06
C LEU A 57 -1.36 9.92 24.18
N LEU A 58 -2.66 10.24 24.16
CA LEU A 58 -3.63 9.57 23.29
C LEU A 58 -3.31 9.80 21.81
N GLY A 59 -2.94 11.02 21.42
CA GLY A 59 -2.51 11.33 20.06
C GLY A 59 -1.24 10.55 19.66
N ALA A 60 -0.24 10.50 20.54
CA ALA A 60 0.98 9.73 20.33
C ALA A 60 0.70 8.23 20.19
N LEU A 61 -0.18 7.69 21.03
CA LEU A 61 -0.62 6.30 20.96
C LEU A 61 -1.31 5.98 19.63
N PHE A 62 -2.21 6.86 19.17
CA PHE A 62 -2.91 6.70 17.90
C PHE A 62 -1.93 6.68 16.71
N VAL A 63 -0.97 7.61 16.70
CA VAL A 63 0.09 7.65 15.68
C VAL A 63 0.95 6.39 15.72
N TRP A 64 1.29 5.88 16.91
CA TRP A 64 2.07 4.66 17.07
C TRP A 64 1.36 3.43 16.50
N ILE A 65 0.07 3.26 16.82
CA ILE A 65 -0.77 2.17 16.29
C ILE A 65 -0.85 2.27 14.76
N GLN A 66 -1.09 3.46 14.23
CA GLN A 66 -1.21 3.67 12.78
C GLN A 66 0.12 3.40 12.06
N ALA A 67 1.26 3.78 12.65
CA ALA A 67 2.58 3.50 12.10
C ALA A 67 2.91 2.00 12.08
N GLY A 68 2.47 1.24 13.10
CA GLY A 68 2.59 -0.22 13.13
C GLY A 68 1.81 -0.88 12.00
N SER A 69 0.55 -0.46 11.80
CA SER A 69 -0.31 -0.96 10.72
C SER A 69 0.29 -0.72 9.32
N ARG A 70 0.82 0.49 9.06
CA ARG A 70 1.45 0.82 7.76
C ARG A 70 2.65 -0.08 7.42
N ARG A 71 3.45 -0.48 8.41
CA ARG A 71 4.57 -1.41 8.20
C ARG A 71 4.09 -2.83 7.85
N SER A 72 3.01 -3.27 8.49
CA SER A 72 2.39 -4.56 8.17
C SER A 72 1.81 -4.54 6.75
N ALA A 73 1.07 -3.49 6.40
CA ALA A 73 0.50 -3.28 5.07
C ALA A 73 1.58 -3.29 3.98
N LEU A 74 2.70 -2.57 4.18
CA LEU A 74 3.82 -2.58 3.23
C LEU A 74 4.39 -3.98 2.99
N ARG A 75 4.52 -4.81 4.03
CA ARG A 75 4.99 -6.20 3.89
C ARG A 75 3.99 -7.05 3.12
N GLN A 76 2.69 -6.86 3.37
CA GLN A 76 1.64 -7.59 2.69
C GLN A 76 1.53 -7.20 1.22
N THR A 77 1.57 -5.90 0.90
CA THR A 77 1.59 -5.40 -0.48
C THR A 77 2.82 -5.89 -1.24
N ARG A 78 3.99 -5.91 -0.61
CA ARG A 78 5.22 -6.42 -1.25
C ARG A 78 5.15 -7.91 -1.58
N ARG A 79 4.57 -8.73 -0.68
CA ARG A 79 4.35 -10.15 -0.94
C ARG A 79 3.32 -10.37 -2.05
N MET A 80 2.27 -9.55 -2.10
CA MET A 80 1.26 -9.63 -3.15
C MET A 80 1.85 -9.27 -4.51
N LEU A 81 2.64 -8.19 -4.59
CA LEU A 81 3.34 -7.78 -5.80
C LEU A 81 4.23 -8.91 -6.34
N SER A 82 5.09 -9.48 -5.48
CA SER A 82 5.99 -10.58 -5.87
C SER A 82 5.24 -11.81 -6.36
N ARG A 83 4.10 -12.17 -5.76
CA ARG A 83 3.26 -13.28 -6.25
C ARG A 83 2.68 -12.97 -7.63
N THR A 84 2.18 -11.75 -7.82
CA THR A 84 1.63 -11.32 -9.11
C THR A 84 2.71 -11.27 -10.20
N GLU A 85 3.94 -10.89 -9.86
CA GLU A 85 5.11 -10.95 -10.74
C GLU A 85 5.42 -12.40 -11.15
N ASP A 86 5.53 -13.30 -10.17
CA ASP A 86 5.78 -14.73 -10.43
C ASP A 86 4.70 -15.36 -11.32
N ASP A 87 3.43 -15.01 -11.09
CA ASP A 87 2.31 -15.53 -11.89
C ASP A 87 2.32 -14.97 -13.32
N LEU A 88 2.75 -13.72 -13.51
CA LEU A 88 2.91 -13.10 -14.82
C LEU A 88 4.04 -13.78 -15.60
N ASP A 89 5.17 -14.03 -14.94
CA ASP A 89 6.30 -14.74 -15.54
C ASP A 89 5.96 -16.18 -15.90
N ARG A 90 5.23 -16.92 -15.05
CA ARG A 90 4.69 -18.25 -15.40
C ARG A 90 3.77 -18.21 -16.60
N THR A 91 2.85 -17.24 -16.63
CA THR A 91 1.90 -17.11 -17.75
C THR A 91 2.63 -16.78 -19.04
N ARG A 92 3.67 -15.92 -18.99
CA ARG A 92 4.53 -15.65 -20.15
C ARG A 92 5.27 -16.89 -20.63
N ALA A 93 5.80 -17.69 -19.72
CA ALA A 93 6.45 -18.95 -20.08
C ALA A 93 5.47 -19.93 -20.75
N ASP A 94 4.27 -20.09 -20.21
CA ASP A 94 3.23 -20.96 -20.79
C ASP A 94 2.81 -20.49 -22.20
N LEU A 95 2.75 -19.18 -22.44
CA LEU A 95 2.48 -18.63 -23.77
C LEU A 95 3.61 -18.95 -24.76
N LEU A 96 4.86 -18.80 -24.35
CA LEU A 96 6.01 -19.14 -25.20
C LEU A 96 6.06 -20.62 -25.55
N ASP A 97 5.78 -21.51 -24.58
CA ASP A 97 5.75 -22.95 -24.82
C ASP A 97 4.63 -23.32 -25.80
N ARG A 98 3.44 -22.73 -25.64
CA ARG A 98 2.32 -22.94 -26.60
C ARG A 98 2.63 -22.44 -27.99
N GLU A 99 3.33 -21.32 -28.11
CA GLU A 99 3.73 -20.75 -29.41
C GLU A 99 4.72 -21.68 -30.11
N ALA A 100 5.68 -22.25 -29.37
CA ALA A 100 6.59 -23.28 -29.88
C ALA A 100 5.87 -24.58 -30.30
N ASP A 101 4.84 -24.99 -29.56
CA ASP A 101 4.01 -26.15 -29.94
C ASP A 101 3.21 -25.89 -31.22
N ILE A 102 2.68 -24.67 -31.40
CA ILE A 102 1.98 -24.27 -32.63
C ILE A 102 2.94 -24.34 -33.83
N ASP A 103 4.14 -23.77 -33.72
CA ASP A 103 5.15 -23.81 -34.78
C ASP A 103 5.51 -25.25 -35.17
N ARG A 104 5.62 -26.14 -34.16
CA ARG A 104 5.91 -27.55 -34.39
C ARG A 104 4.78 -28.26 -35.12
N LEU A 105 3.53 -28.01 -34.73
CA LEU A 105 2.35 -28.58 -35.39
C LEU A 105 2.21 -28.05 -36.82
N GLU A 106 2.50 -26.78 -37.07
CA GLU A 106 2.47 -26.20 -38.42
C GLU A 106 3.54 -26.83 -39.34
N ALA A 107 4.73 -27.09 -38.80
CA ALA A 107 5.78 -27.81 -39.52
C ALA A 107 5.35 -29.26 -39.86
N GLU A 108 4.69 -29.95 -38.94
CA GLU A 108 4.17 -31.31 -39.17
C GLU A 108 3.07 -31.33 -40.24
N VAL A 109 2.11 -30.39 -40.18
CA VAL A 109 1.06 -30.24 -41.20
C VAL A 109 1.64 -29.93 -42.58
N THR A 110 2.66 -29.07 -42.65
CA THR A 110 3.33 -28.73 -43.93
C THR A 110 4.06 -29.94 -44.51
N GLY A 111 4.71 -30.74 -43.65
CA GLY A 111 5.35 -31.99 -44.04
C GLY A 111 4.34 -32.99 -44.62
N LEU A 112 3.21 -33.18 -43.95
CA LEU A 112 2.13 -34.07 -44.42
C LEU A 112 1.52 -33.59 -45.75
N ARG A 113 1.27 -32.29 -45.89
CA ARG A 113 0.70 -31.70 -47.11
C ARG A 113 1.62 -31.84 -48.34
N THR A 114 2.93 -31.86 -48.12
CA THR A 114 3.93 -32.06 -49.20
C THR A 114 3.94 -33.53 -49.68
N ILE A 115 3.62 -34.48 -48.81
CA ILE A 115 3.53 -35.91 -49.16
C ILE A 115 2.23 -36.22 -49.92
N GLU A 116 1.15 -35.50 -49.63
CA GLU A 116 -0.17 -35.66 -50.26
C GLU A 116 -0.33 -34.99 -51.64
N GLN A 117 0.70 -34.32 -52.18
CA GLN A 117 0.66 -33.67 -53.49
C GLN A 117 1.35 -34.55 -54.56
N PRO A 118 0.72 -35.62 -55.09
CA PRO A 118 1.20 -36.25 -56.31
C PRO A 118 0.90 -35.34 -57.50
N ALA A 119 1.75 -35.44 -58.52
CA ALA A 119 1.76 -34.62 -59.71
C ALA A 119 0.48 -34.73 -60.57
N GLU A 120 -0.56 -33.97 -60.24
CA GLU A 120 -1.74 -33.84 -61.10
C GLU A 120 -2.05 -32.38 -61.40
N ASP A 121 -1.12 -31.70 -62.09
CA ASP A 121 -1.51 -30.60 -62.97
C ASP A 121 -0.46 -30.34 -64.06
N VAL A 122 -0.39 -31.25 -65.03
CA VAL A 122 0.25 -30.98 -66.32
C VAL A 122 -0.75 -31.35 -67.42
N THR A 123 -1.73 -30.48 -67.64
CA THR A 123 -2.48 -30.44 -68.91
C THR A 123 -1.89 -29.35 -69.82
N PRO A 124 -0.99 -29.69 -70.76
CA PRO A 124 -0.78 -28.85 -71.92
C PRO A 124 -1.81 -29.20 -73.00
N LYS A 125 -2.47 -28.14 -73.46
CA LYS A 125 -3.46 -28.01 -74.54
C LYS A 125 -3.42 -29.02 -75.70
N PRO A 126 -4.58 -29.33 -76.31
CA PRO A 126 -4.62 -30.07 -77.57
C PRO A 126 -4.07 -29.21 -78.71
N VAL A 127 -3.07 -29.73 -79.43
CA VAL A 127 -2.65 -29.17 -80.72
C VAL A 127 -3.49 -29.85 -81.81
N SER A 128 -4.39 -29.06 -82.38
CA SER A 128 -5.06 -29.32 -83.66
C SER A 128 -4.22 -28.73 -84.80
N ALA A 129 -4.42 -29.29 -86.01
CA ALA A 129 -3.75 -29.06 -87.31
C ALA A 129 -2.54 -29.98 -87.54
N ILE A 130 -2.48 -30.82 -88.58
CA ILE A 130 -3.06 -30.78 -89.95
C ILE A 130 -3.49 -32.19 -90.35
#